data_AF-A0AAP0RMI6-F1
#
_entry.id   AF-A0AAP0RMI6-F1
#
_cell.length_a   1.000
_cell.length_b   1.000
_cell.length_c   1.000
_cell.angle_alpha   90.00
_cell.angle_beta   90.00
_cell.angle_gamma   90.00
#
_symmetry.space_group_name_H-M   'P 1'
#
loop_
_entity.id
_entity.type
_entity.pdbx_description
1 polymer ?
#
loop_
_entity_poly.entity_id
_entity_poly.type
_entity_poly.pdbx_seq_one_letter_code
_entity_poly.pdbx_strand_id
1 'polypeptide(L)'
;MHWGQIYVCNPTSQQQLKLPDPPCVSFKSGAHVGFGYVPSKNVYKVVDFFSAEPKSGKGCMVFTLHDGGGNSGAWRVIADCPNIPTGSWCSRFACVNGTLYWRVLRQSYGGTRPNIAAFDLGEEKFRMIQYPQGHLDDYGGDMDYLIELEGFLCLVKSFRCKIMDIWMLKDQVWVKEYSIDFSSLGAISVLCHTPLDVRDGEILFKESQGDLLHYNIQSESFRRTTRLFCNGRFGSPFLYFDNLFSLGSS
;
A
#
# COMPACT_ATOMS: atom_id res chain seq x y z
N MET A 1 2.40 -1.53 -27.43
CA MET A 1 3.26 -1.46 -26.22
C MET A 1 2.48 -2.05 -25.08
N HIS A 2 2.91 -3.20 -24.55
CA HIS A 2 2.32 -3.81 -23.37
C HIS A 2 2.90 -3.11 -22.13
N TRP A 3 2.07 -2.34 -21.43
CA TRP A 3 2.40 -1.74 -20.14
C TRP A 3 1.75 -2.60 -19.05
N GLY A 4 2.47 -2.88 -17.95
CA GLY A 4 1.97 -3.74 -16.87
C GLY A 4 2.90 -4.88 -16.43
N GLN A 5 4.21 -4.81 -16.71
CA GLN A 5 5.14 -5.83 -16.25
C GLN A 5 5.37 -5.71 -14.74
N ILE A 6 5.15 -6.81 -14.01
CA ILE A 6 5.39 -6.89 -12.59
C ILE A 6 6.69 -7.66 -12.35
N TYR A 7 7.57 -7.06 -11.56
CA TYR A 7 8.81 -7.67 -11.10
C TYR A 7 8.73 -7.85 -9.59
N VAL A 8 9.12 -9.02 -9.11
CA VAL A 8 9.33 -9.29 -7.69
C VAL A 8 10.82 -9.34 -7.45
N CYS A 9 11.30 -8.52 -6.51
CA CYS A 9 12.71 -8.40 -6.20
C CYS A 9 12.94 -8.89 -4.77
N ASN A 10 13.87 -9.81 -4.57
CA ASN A 10 14.42 -10.10 -3.26
C ASN A 10 15.67 -9.23 -3.08
N PRO A 11 15.64 -8.20 -2.22
CA PRO A 11 16.76 -7.28 -2.04
C PRO A 11 17.97 -7.95 -1.37
N THR A 12 17.77 -8.96 -0.53
CA THR A 12 18.85 -9.66 0.18
C THR A 12 19.63 -10.59 -0.74
N SER A 13 18.95 -11.34 -1.60
CA SER A 13 19.61 -12.21 -2.58
C SER A 13 19.97 -11.49 -3.89
N GLN A 14 19.52 -10.24 -4.06
CA GLN A 14 19.62 -9.45 -5.30
C GLN A 14 18.97 -10.15 -6.51
N GLN A 15 18.08 -11.10 -6.27
CA GLN A 15 17.34 -11.78 -7.33
C GLN A 15 16.13 -10.94 -7.74
N GLN A 16 15.84 -10.96 -9.03
CA GLN A 16 14.62 -10.40 -9.59
C GLN A 16 13.91 -11.47 -10.41
N LEU A 17 12.60 -11.54 -10.25
CA LEU A 17 11.74 -12.43 -11.00
C LEU A 17 10.71 -11.59 -11.76
N LYS A 18 10.75 -11.66 -13.08
CA LYS A 18 9.68 -11.13 -13.92
C LYS A 18 8.50 -12.10 -13.89
N LEU A 19 7.32 -11.61 -13.53
CA LEU A 19 6.11 -12.44 -13.59
C LEU A 19 5.62 -12.59 -15.04
N PRO A 20 4.93 -13.71 -15.37
CA PRO A 20 4.23 -13.84 -16.64
C PRO A 20 3.27 -12.68 -16.86
N ASP A 21 3.05 -12.31 -18.12
CA ASP A 21 2.10 -11.25 -18.44
C ASP A 21 0.68 -11.67 -18.01
N PRO A 22 -0.08 -10.79 -17.35
CA PRO A 22 -1.44 -11.11 -16.94
C PRO A 22 -2.36 -11.29 -18.15
N PRO A 23 -3.37 -12.17 -18.05
CA PRO A 23 -4.32 -12.43 -19.14
C PRO A 23 -5.26 -11.25 -19.41
N CYS A 24 -5.31 -10.26 -18.51
CA CYS A 24 -6.13 -9.07 -18.62
C CYS A 24 -5.26 -7.81 -18.54
N VAL A 25 -5.77 -6.70 -19.09
CA VAL A 25 -5.04 -5.43 -19.12
C VAL A 25 -5.04 -4.79 -17.72
N SER A 26 -3.88 -4.83 -17.06
CA SER A 26 -3.65 -4.17 -15.78
C SER A 26 -3.84 -2.66 -15.88
N PHE A 27 -4.18 -2.02 -14.75
CA PHE A 27 -4.17 -0.57 -14.68
C PHE A 27 -2.77 0.00 -14.87
N LYS A 28 -2.68 1.20 -15.43
CA LYS A 28 -1.41 1.89 -15.68
C LYS A 28 -0.72 2.42 -14.40
N SER A 29 -1.26 2.12 -13.21
CA SER A 29 -0.76 2.63 -11.93
C SER A 29 -0.43 1.47 -10.99
N GLY A 30 0.75 1.55 -10.35
CA GLY A 30 1.17 0.58 -9.33
C GLY A 30 0.29 0.58 -8.08
N ALA A 31 -0.56 1.60 -7.88
CA ALA A 31 -1.53 1.67 -6.79
C ALA A 31 -2.53 0.49 -6.76
N HIS A 32 -2.62 -0.26 -7.86
CA HIS A 32 -3.50 -1.41 -8.05
C HIS A 32 -2.79 -2.75 -7.86
N VAL A 33 -1.49 -2.76 -7.59
CA VAL A 33 -0.78 -3.99 -7.25
C VAL A 33 -0.77 -4.13 -5.73
N GLY A 34 -0.91 -5.35 -5.23
CA GLY A 34 -0.68 -5.72 -3.84
C GLY A 34 0.26 -6.90 -3.75
N PHE A 35 1.00 -6.99 -2.66
CA PHE A 35 1.94 -8.07 -2.43
C PHE A 35 1.97 -8.44 -0.94
N GLY A 36 1.94 -9.73 -0.63
CA GLY A 36 2.09 -10.19 0.74
C GLY A 36 2.32 -11.68 0.86
N TYR A 37 2.74 -12.09 2.06
CA TYR A 37 3.02 -13.48 2.40
C TYR A 37 1.82 -14.16 3.06
N VAL A 38 1.66 -15.46 2.80
CA VAL A 38 0.66 -16.32 3.43
C VAL A 38 1.37 -17.43 4.20
N PRO A 39 1.61 -17.24 5.52
CA PRO A 39 2.37 -18.19 6.33
C PRO A 39 1.80 -19.62 6.32
N SER A 40 0.48 -19.76 6.39
CA SER A 40 -0.19 -21.07 6.44
C SER A 40 0.00 -21.92 5.18
N LYS A 41 0.34 -21.29 4.06
CA LYS A 41 0.57 -21.94 2.76
C LYS A 41 2.03 -21.87 2.32
N ASN A 42 2.88 -21.13 3.05
CA ASN A 42 4.27 -20.88 2.71
C ASN A 42 4.45 -20.32 1.28
N VAL A 43 3.64 -19.31 0.92
CA VAL A 43 3.64 -18.68 -0.41
C VAL A 43 3.53 -17.17 -0.32
N TYR A 44 4.07 -16.47 -1.31
CA TYR A 44 3.67 -15.08 -1.57
C TYR A 44 2.53 -15.03 -2.56
N LYS A 45 1.76 -13.95 -2.47
CA LYS A 45 0.74 -13.62 -3.43
C LYS A 45 0.94 -12.21 -3.94
N VAL A 46 0.81 -12.08 -5.25
CA VAL A 46 0.73 -10.80 -5.95
C VAL A 46 -0.72 -10.65 -6.39
N VAL A 47 -1.31 -9.52 -6.05
CA VAL A 47 -2.67 -9.16 -6.41
C VAL A 47 -2.59 -8.01 -7.40
N ASP A 48 -3.35 -8.07 -8.48
CA ASP A 48 -3.41 -6.98 -9.45
C ASP A 48 -4.86 -6.72 -9.86
N PHE A 49 -5.25 -5.45 -9.96
CA PHE A 49 -6.55 -5.07 -10.51
C PHE A 49 -6.42 -4.78 -12.00
N PHE A 50 -7.44 -5.17 -12.76
CA PHE A 50 -7.46 -4.99 -14.21
C PHE A 50 -8.76 -4.35 -14.69
N SER A 51 -8.68 -3.76 -15.88
CA SER A 51 -9.85 -3.44 -16.69
C SER A 51 -9.92 -4.45 -17.82
N ALA A 52 -11.01 -5.20 -17.90
CA ALA A 52 -11.30 -5.96 -19.10
C ALA A 52 -11.71 -4.96 -20.18
N GLU A 53 -11.13 -5.08 -21.37
CA GLU A 53 -11.67 -4.49 -22.59
C GLU A 53 -12.19 -5.64 -23.48
N PRO A 54 -13.22 -5.44 -24.32
CA PRO A 54 -14.02 -4.22 -24.55
C PRO A 54 -15.26 -4.11 -23.64
N LYS A 55 -15.53 -5.13 -22.83
CA LYS A 55 -16.62 -5.11 -21.86
C LYS A 55 -16.08 -4.46 -20.60
N SER A 56 -16.71 -3.40 -20.11
CA SER A 56 -16.40 -2.61 -18.90
C SER A 56 -16.32 -3.37 -17.56
N GLY A 57 -15.98 -4.66 -17.59
CA GLY A 57 -15.71 -5.50 -16.44
C GLY A 57 -14.42 -5.06 -15.76
N LYS A 58 -14.53 -4.83 -14.47
CA LYS A 58 -13.42 -4.50 -13.58
C LYS A 58 -13.21 -5.71 -12.69
N GLY A 59 -11.97 -6.10 -12.46
CA GLY A 59 -11.69 -7.32 -11.72
C GLY A 59 -10.35 -7.29 -11.01
N CYS A 60 -10.08 -8.40 -10.34
CA CYS A 60 -8.86 -8.64 -9.60
C CYS A 60 -8.33 -10.02 -9.99
N MET A 61 -7.01 -10.16 -10.04
CA MET A 61 -6.33 -11.42 -10.28
C MET A 61 -5.20 -11.62 -9.28
N VAL A 62 -4.89 -12.88 -9.01
CA VAL A 62 -3.87 -13.30 -8.06
C VAL A 62 -2.86 -14.18 -8.76
N PHE A 63 -1.58 -13.91 -8.50
CA PHE A 63 -0.47 -14.79 -8.82
C PHE A 63 0.12 -15.33 -7.52
N THR A 64 0.41 -16.63 -7.46
CA THR A 64 1.02 -17.27 -6.28
C THR A 64 2.47 -17.64 -6.58
N LEU A 65 3.37 -17.29 -5.67
CA LEU A 65 4.80 -17.56 -5.74
C LEU A 65 5.18 -18.55 -4.65
N HIS A 66 5.84 -19.64 -5.04
CA HIS A 66 6.38 -20.63 -4.13
C HIS A 66 7.89 -20.40 -3.91
N ASP A 67 8.40 -20.86 -2.77
CA ASP A 67 9.84 -20.85 -2.50
C ASP A 67 10.62 -21.67 -3.53
N GLY A 68 11.85 -21.24 -3.84
CA GLY A 68 12.77 -22.00 -4.66
C GLY A 68 12.53 -21.93 -6.17
N GLY A 69 11.70 -21.01 -6.66
CA GLY A 69 11.69 -20.60 -8.08
C GLY A 69 11.02 -21.57 -9.06
N GLY A 70 10.33 -22.62 -8.59
CA GLY A 70 9.54 -23.54 -9.42
C GLY A 70 8.21 -22.93 -9.90
N ASN A 71 8.21 -21.72 -10.45
CA ASN A 71 6.96 -21.03 -10.77
C ASN A 71 6.48 -21.34 -12.20
N SER A 72 5.69 -22.43 -12.33
CA SER A 72 4.71 -22.64 -13.40
C SER A 72 3.37 -21.94 -13.13
N GLY A 73 3.35 -20.99 -12.18
CA GLY A 73 2.15 -20.31 -11.73
C GLY A 73 1.44 -19.57 -12.86
N ALA A 74 0.10 -19.61 -12.83
CA ALA A 74 -0.76 -18.85 -13.71
C ALA A 74 -1.54 -17.81 -12.91
N TRP A 75 -1.76 -16.64 -13.50
CA TRP A 75 -2.70 -15.66 -12.98
C TRP A 75 -4.11 -16.27 -12.92
N ARG A 76 -4.78 -16.10 -11.79
CA ARG A 76 -6.18 -16.51 -11.61
C ARG A 76 -7.04 -15.32 -11.28
N VAL A 77 -8.17 -15.20 -11.98
CA VAL A 77 -9.18 -14.16 -11.73
C VAL A 77 -9.97 -14.47 -10.45
N ILE A 78 -10.23 -13.44 -9.66
CA ILE A 78 -11.12 -13.44 -8.50
C ILE A 78 -12.47 -12.85 -8.93
N ALA A 79 -13.53 -13.65 -8.81
CA ALA A 79 -14.86 -13.27 -9.31
C ALA A 79 -15.51 -12.15 -8.48
N ASP A 80 -15.39 -12.20 -7.15
CA ASP A 80 -16.12 -11.32 -6.22
C ASP A 80 -15.34 -10.04 -5.87
N CYS A 81 -14.85 -9.34 -6.90
CA CYS A 81 -14.12 -8.08 -6.71
C CYS A 81 -15.10 -6.90 -6.53
N PRO A 82 -15.21 -6.29 -5.33
CA PRO A 82 -16.33 -5.39 -5.01
C PRO A 82 -16.20 -4.01 -5.67
N ASN A 83 -14.99 -3.45 -5.77
CA ASN A 83 -14.69 -2.15 -6.37
C ASN A 83 -13.19 -2.05 -6.72
N ILE A 84 -12.82 -1.13 -7.62
CA ILE A 84 -11.41 -0.83 -7.88
C ILE A 84 -10.90 0.19 -6.85
N PRO A 85 -9.66 0.02 -6.35
CA PRO A 85 -8.92 1.05 -5.63
C PRO A 85 -8.95 2.41 -6.33
N THR A 86 -9.00 3.50 -5.57
CA THR A 86 -8.79 4.82 -6.17
C THR A 86 -7.34 4.95 -6.60
N GLY A 87 -7.10 5.16 -7.90
CA GLY A 87 -5.76 5.32 -8.48
C GLY A 87 -5.18 6.72 -8.26
N SER A 88 -5.17 7.24 -7.02
CA SER A 88 -4.47 8.49 -6.73
C SER A 88 -2.96 8.25 -6.69
N TRP A 89 -2.18 9.30 -6.92
CA TRP A 89 -0.71 9.24 -6.94
C TRP A 89 -0.12 8.84 -5.58
N CYS A 90 -0.88 9.04 -4.50
CA CYS A 90 -0.52 8.66 -3.14
C CYS A 90 -1.14 7.33 -2.72
N SER A 91 -2.03 6.74 -3.51
CA SER A 91 -2.73 5.52 -3.16
C SER A 91 -1.77 4.35 -3.13
N ARG A 92 -1.65 3.74 -1.95
CA ARG A 92 -0.84 2.56 -1.67
C ARG A 92 -1.73 1.51 -1.02
N PHE A 93 -1.40 0.25 -1.24
CA PHE A 93 -1.93 -0.81 -0.40
C PHE A 93 -1.18 -0.83 0.93
N ALA A 94 -1.88 -1.21 2.00
CA ALA A 94 -1.26 -1.67 3.23
C ALA A 94 -1.35 -3.20 3.30
N CYS A 95 -0.34 -3.86 3.86
CA CYS A 95 -0.40 -5.29 4.17
C CYS A 95 -0.30 -5.45 5.67
N VAL A 96 -1.33 -5.98 6.33
CA VAL A 96 -1.34 -6.20 7.78
C VAL A 96 -1.81 -7.62 8.04
N ASN A 97 -0.97 -8.43 8.69
CA ASN A 97 -1.28 -9.80 9.09
C ASN A 97 -1.87 -10.66 7.95
N GLY A 98 -1.25 -10.61 6.77
CA GLY A 98 -1.69 -11.38 5.60
C GLY A 98 -2.96 -10.86 4.91
N THR A 99 -3.46 -9.67 5.29
CA THR A 99 -4.55 -8.99 4.62
C THR A 99 -4.04 -7.75 3.89
N LEU A 100 -4.42 -7.59 2.63
CA LEU A 100 -4.13 -6.40 1.83
C LEU A 100 -5.28 -5.40 1.90
N TYR A 101 -4.99 -4.12 2.01
CA TYR A 101 -5.98 -3.07 2.17
C TYR A 101 -5.79 -1.97 1.13
N TRP A 102 -6.88 -1.56 0.48
CA TRP A 102 -6.89 -0.43 -0.45
C TRP A 102 -8.00 0.54 -0.11
N ARG A 103 -7.73 1.83 -0.29
CA ARG A 103 -8.77 2.85 -0.33
C ARG A 103 -9.59 2.67 -1.61
N VAL A 104 -10.90 2.56 -1.44
CA VAL A 104 -11.88 2.46 -2.54
C VAL A 104 -12.96 3.50 -2.36
N LEU A 105 -13.73 3.72 -3.41
CA LEU A 105 -14.92 4.56 -3.38
C LEU A 105 -16.15 3.68 -3.42
N ARG A 106 -17.08 3.92 -2.50
CA ARG A 106 -18.37 3.23 -2.43
C ARG A 106 -19.48 4.20 -2.80
N GLN A 107 -20.34 3.80 -3.73
CA GLN A 107 -21.56 4.54 -4.02
C GLN A 107 -22.54 4.43 -2.84
N SER A 108 -23.11 5.56 -2.44
CA SER A 108 -24.08 5.66 -1.35
C SER A 108 -25.18 6.69 -1.67
N TYR A 109 -26.29 6.64 -0.95
CA TYR A 109 -27.32 7.68 -1.04
C TYR A 109 -26.73 9.02 -0.61
N GLY A 110 -26.62 9.97 -1.56
CA GLY A 110 -25.96 11.27 -1.33
C GLY A 110 -24.55 11.41 -1.92
N GLY A 111 -24.06 10.39 -2.65
CA GLY A 111 -22.82 10.48 -3.42
C GLY A 111 -21.84 9.35 -3.13
N THR A 112 -20.61 9.54 -3.59
CA THR A 112 -19.55 8.55 -3.45
C THR A 112 -18.77 8.84 -2.17
N ARG A 113 -18.65 7.84 -1.29
CA ARG A 113 -17.93 7.96 -0.01
C ARG A 113 -16.68 7.09 0.01
N PRO A 114 -15.61 7.50 0.69
CA PRO A 114 -14.43 6.66 0.87
C PRO A 114 -14.79 5.41 1.71
N ASN A 115 -14.16 4.30 1.37
CA ASN A 115 -14.26 3.02 2.07
C ASN A 115 -12.92 2.28 1.93
N ILE A 116 -12.77 1.14 2.60
CA ILE A 116 -11.56 0.33 2.52
C ILE A 116 -11.93 -1.08 2.10
N ALA A 117 -11.35 -1.54 0.99
CA ALA A 117 -11.40 -2.94 0.59
C ALA A 117 -10.27 -3.68 1.30
N ALA A 118 -10.61 -4.77 1.99
CA ALA A 118 -9.67 -5.68 2.61
C ALA A 118 -9.74 -7.02 1.88
N PHE A 119 -8.59 -7.53 1.44
CA PHE A 119 -8.45 -8.81 0.76
C PHE A 119 -7.61 -9.74 1.61
N ASP A 120 -8.22 -10.79 2.14
CA ASP A 120 -7.52 -11.83 2.89
C ASP A 120 -6.72 -12.68 1.90
N LEU A 121 -5.39 -12.73 2.02
CA LEU A 121 -4.56 -13.51 1.10
C LEU A 121 -4.70 -15.03 1.30
N GLY A 122 -5.06 -15.48 2.50
CA GLY A 122 -5.24 -16.89 2.83
C GLY A 122 -6.51 -17.46 2.18
N GLU A 123 -7.64 -16.79 2.41
CA GLU A 123 -8.96 -17.15 1.89
C GLU A 123 -9.24 -16.63 0.48
N GLU A 124 -8.51 -15.59 0.04
CA GLU A 124 -8.74 -14.85 -1.20
C GLU A 124 -10.14 -14.25 -1.32
N LYS A 125 -10.62 -13.68 -0.21
CA LYS A 125 -11.94 -13.05 -0.15
C LYS A 125 -11.82 -11.58 0.19
N PHE A 126 -12.68 -10.80 -0.46
CA PHE A 126 -12.86 -9.41 -0.13
C PHE A 126 -13.87 -9.23 1.01
N ARG A 127 -13.58 -8.26 1.86
CA ARG A 127 -14.53 -7.65 2.78
C ARG A 127 -14.34 -6.15 2.79
N MET A 128 -15.39 -5.43 3.20
CA MET A 128 -15.34 -3.97 3.31
C MET A 128 -15.15 -3.56 4.76
N ILE A 129 -14.30 -2.57 5.01
CA ILE A 129 -14.06 -1.99 6.33
C ILE A 129 -14.50 -0.53 6.30
N GLN A 130 -15.19 -0.12 7.35
CA GLN A 130 -15.64 1.25 7.47
C GLN A 130 -14.45 2.20 7.54
N TYR A 131 -14.54 3.29 6.78
CA TYR A 131 -13.65 4.43 6.91
C TYR A 131 -13.91 5.11 8.27
N PRO A 132 -12.90 5.73 8.92
CA PRO A 132 -13.12 6.48 10.16
C PRO A 132 -14.25 7.51 9.99
N GLN A 133 -15.24 7.47 10.88
CA GLN A 133 -16.37 8.40 10.91
C GLN A 133 -16.07 9.53 11.91
N GLY A 134 -16.53 10.76 11.63
CA GLY A 134 -16.74 11.75 12.68
C GLY A 134 -16.01 13.09 12.57
N HIS A 135 -14.80 13.22 12.00
CA HIS A 135 -14.03 14.49 12.04
C HIS A 135 -13.39 14.87 10.70
N LEU A 136 -14.00 14.44 9.61
CA LEU A 136 -13.44 14.60 8.27
C LEU A 136 -14.34 15.57 7.52
N ASP A 137 -13.79 16.69 7.05
CA ASP A 137 -14.42 17.44 5.97
C ASP A 137 -14.83 16.44 4.90
N ASP A 138 -16.11 16.45 4.52
CA ASP A 138 -16.85 15.38 3.80
C ASP A 138 -16.26 15.00 2.42
N TYR A 139 -15.18 15.67 2.04
CA TYR A 139 -14.33 15.36 0.91
C TYR A 139 -13.03 14.76 1.46
N GLY A 140 -13.07 13.48 1.85
CA GLY A 140 -11.86 12.70 2.10
C GLY A 140 -10.95 12.83 0.89
N GLY A 141 -9.94 13.70 0.99
CA GLY A 141 -9.22 14.21 -0.17
C GLY A 141 -8.58 13.07 -0.95
N ASP A 142 -8.31 13.31 -2.23
CA ASP A 142 -7.60 12.37 -3.11
C ASP A 142 -6.20 11.97 -2.60
N MET A 143 -5.76 12.54 -1.48
CA MET A 143 -4.44 12.41 -0.89
C MET A 143 -4.40 11.54 0.37
N ASP A 144 -5.53 11.03 0.85
CA ASP A 144 -5.56 10.04 1.93
C ASP A 144 -4.96 8.70 1.44
N TYR A 145 -4.15 8.05 2.27
CA TYR A 145 -3.55 6.75 1.92
C TYR A 145 -3.43 5.81 3.12
N LEU A 146 -3.31 4.51 2.83
CA LEU A 146 -3.18 3.47 3.83
C LEU A 146 -1.72 3.05 3.97
N ILE A 147 -1.32 2.73 5.20
CA ILE A 147 -0.04 2.10 5.53
C ILE A 147 -0.26 1.02 6.60
N GLU A 148 0.74 0.16 6.75
CA GLU A 148 0.93 -0.62 7.97
C GLU A 148 1.89 0.17 8.87
N LEU A 149 1.61 0.19 10.17
CA LEU A 149 2.50 0.76 11.18
C LEU A 149 2.28 0.01 12.50
N GLU A 150 3.34 -0.47 13.13
CA GLU A 150 3.31 -1.20 14.40
C GLU A 150 2.37 -2.42 14.42
N GLY A 151 2.17 -3.06 13.26
CA GLY A 151 1.24 -4.19 13.08
C GLY A 151 -0.22 -3.79 12.92
N PHE A 152 -0.53 -2.49 12.81
CA PHE A 152 -1.88 -1.97 12.66
C PHE A 152 -2.14 -1.39 11.27
N LEU A 153 -3.38 -1.53 10.79
CA LEU A 153 -3.84 -0.80 9.62
C LEU A 153 -4.00 0.67 9.99
N CYS A 154 -3.30 1.53 9.25
CA CYS A 154 -3.33 2.97 9.48
C CYS A 154 -3.87 3.72 8.27
N LEU A 155 -4.65 4.76 8.53
CA LEU A 155 -5.05 5.77 7.56
C LEU A 155 -4.28 7.06 7.83
N VAL A 156 -3.51 7.49 6.84
CA VAL A 156 -2.79 8.76 6.89
C VAL A 156 -3.62 9.82 6.18
N LYS A 157 -3.83 10.94 6.87
CA LYS A 157 -4.57 12.10 6.38
C LYS A 157 -3.71 13.34 6.44
N SER A 158 -3.83 14.15 5.39
CA SER A 158 -3.22 15.47 5.30
C SER A 158 -4.26 16.54 5.60
N PHE A 159 -3.98 17.43 6.54
CA PHE A 159 -4.79 18.60 6.83
C PHE A 159 -4.01 19.88 6.50
N ARG A 160 -4.61 20.73 5.63
CA ARG A 160 -4.03 21.99 5.14
C ARG A 160 -2.60 21.86 4.60
N CYS A 161 -2.22 20.66 4.14
CA CYS A 161 -0.87 20.31 3.66
C CYS A 161 0.26 20.46 4.69
N LYS A 162 -0.04 20.65 5.98
CA LYS A 162 0.96 20.91 7.04
C LYS A 162 0.88 19.95 8.22
N ILE A 163 -0.32 19.45 8.52
CA ILE A 163 -0.54 18.50 9.60
C ILE A 163 -0.81 17.13 8.98
N MET A 164 -0.14 16.12 9.50
CA MET A 164 -0.40 14.71 9.18
C MET A 164 -1.06 14.04 10.38
N ASP A 165 -2.30 13.60 10.21
CA ASP A 165 -2.98 12.76 11.18
C ASP A 165 -2.83 11.29 10.78
N ILE A 166 -2.43 10.45 11.72
CA ILE A 166 -2.34 8.99 11.54
C ILE A 166 -3.42 8.35 12.42
N TRP A 167 -4.41 7.77 11.78
CA TRP A 167 -5.48 7.01 12.43
C TRP A 167 -5.15 5.53 12.38
N MET A 168 -5.21 4.83 13.50
CA MET A 168 -4.96 3.39 13.62
C MET A 168 -6.27 2.64 13.85
N LEU A 169 -6.46 1.50 13.18
CA LEU A 169 -7.57 0.61 13.44
C LEU A 169 -7.22 -0.36 14.57
N LYS A 170 -7.72 -0.09 15.79
CA LYS A 170 -7.52 -0.90 17.00
C LYS A 170 -8.87 -1.45 17.44
N ASP A 171 -8.97 -2.77 17.65
CA ASP A 171 -10.22 -3.44 18.09
C ASP A 171 -11.47 -3.04 17.29
N GLN A 172 -11.34 -2.94 15.96
CA GLN A 172 -12.39 -2.49 15.02
C GLN A 172 -12.83 -1.02 15.17
N VAL A 173 -12.10 -0.21 15.94
CA VAL A 173 -12.34 1.22 16.11
C VAL A 173 -11.13 2.02 15.60
N TRP A 174 -11.41 3.08 14.86
CA TRP A 174 -10.37 4.01 14.43
C TRP A 174 -10.02 4.98 15.56
N VAL A 175 -8.75 5.02 15.93
CA VAL A 175 -8.19 5.93 16.93
C VAL A 175 -7.16 6.82 16.26
N LYS A 176 -7.26 8.14 16.44
CA LYS A 176 -6.21 9.05 16.00
C LYS A 176 -5.02 8.92 16.96
N GLU A 177 -3.97 8.23 16.52
CA GLU A 177 -2.80 7.94 17.35
C GLU A 177 -1.80 9.10 17.32
N TYR A 178 -1.53 9.63 16.13
CA TYR A 178 -0.53 10.67 15.93
C TYR A 178 -1.12 11.86 15.17
N SER A 179 -0.67 13.05 15.52
CA SER A 179 -0.93 14.30 14.80
C SER A 179 0.38 15.09 14.74
N ILE A 180 0.92 15.24 13.54
CA ILE A 180 2.31 15.65 13.34
C ILE A 180 2.34 16.93 12.51
N ASP A 181 2.89 17.99 13.08
CA ASP A 181 3.02 19.28 12.41
C ASP A 181 4.37 19.41 11.69
N PHE A 182 4.33 19.47 10.37
CA PHE A 182 5.52 19.63 9.51
C PHE A 182 5.89 21.10 9.27
N SER A 183 5.23 22.06 9.93
CA SER A 183 5.48 23.49 9.74
C SER A 183 6.93 23.89 10.03
N SER A 184 7.57 23.24 11.01
CA SER A 184 8.97 23.48 11.41
C SER A 184 10.00 23.10 10.33
N LEU A 185 9.64 22.24 9.38
CA LEU A 185 10.53 21.79 8.31
C LEU A 185 10.53 22.71 7.08
N GLY A 186 9.70 23.76 7.07
CA GLY A 186 9.46 24.56 5.87
C GLY A 186 8.89 23.74 4.71
N ALA A 187 8.37 22.54 4.99
CA ALA A 187 7.92 21.58 3.98
C ALA A 187 6.78 22.18 3.15
N ILE A 188 6.86 22.05 1.83
CA ILE A 188 5.81 22.57 0.92
C ILE A 188 4.51 21.77 1.11
N SER A 189 4.62 20.47 1.43
CA SER A 189 3.48 19.59 1.68
C SER A 189 3.88 18.37 2.48
N VAL A 190 3.06 17.93 3.44
CA VAL A 190 3.20 16.64 4.16
C VAL A 190 3.08 15.41 3.26
N LEU A 191 2.57 15.59 2.04
CA LEU A 191 2.30 14.49 1.11
C LEU A 191 3.57 13.91 0.50
N CYS A 192 4.72 14.58 0.64
CA CYS A 192 6.00 13.98 0.27
C CYS A 192 6.59 13.08 1.36
N HIS A 193 5.96 13.00 2.53
CA HIS A 193 6.39 12.20 3.66
C HIS A 193 5.52 10.95 3.79
N THR A 194 6.14 9.80 4.01
CA THR A 194 5.45 8.54 4.25
C THR A 194 6.01 7.90 5.51
N PRO A 195 5.20 7.69 6.56
CA PRO A 195 5.64 6.93 7.71
C PRO A 195 6.03 5.51 7.27
N LEU A 196 7.16 5.03 7.78
CA LEU A 196 7.71 3.71 7.49
C LEU A 196 7.68 2.79 8.70
N ASP A 197 8.00 3.32 9.89
CA ASP A 197 8.15 2.53 11.10
C ASP A 197 8.11 3.44 12.35
N VAL A 198 7.84 2.85 13.51
CA VAL A 198 7.93 3.49 14.82
C VAL A 198 8.85 2.67 15.71
N ARG A 199 9.94 3.26 16.19
CA ARG A 199 10.90 2.60 17.10
C ARG A 199 11.48 3.60 18.08
N ASP A 200 11.69 3.16 19.31
CA ASP A 200 12.38 3.92 20.36
C ASP A 200 11.83 5.34 20.57
N GLY A 201 10.51 5.52 20.42
CA GLY A 201 9.84 6.81 20.55
C GLY A 201 10.03 7.76 19.36
N GLU A 202 10.50 7.26 18.22
CA GLU A 202 10.61 8.00 16.97
C GLU A 202 9.79 7.36 15.84
N ILE A 203 9.21 8.21 14.99
CA ILE A 203 8.58 7.80 13.73
C ILE A 203 9.58 8.06 12.61
N LEU A 204 9.87 7.04 11.82
CA LEU A 204 10.70 7.13 10.61
C LEU A 204 9.84 7.47 9.40
N PHE A 205 10.24 8.48 8.64
CA PHE A 205 9.60 8.92 7.42
C PHE A 205 10.52 8.77 6.23
N LYS A 206 9.96 8.34 5.10
CA LYS A 206 10.55 8.50 3.77
C LYS A 206 10.10 9.80 3.14
N GLU A 207 11.04 10.59 2.65
CA GLU A 207 10.76 11.73 1.78
C GLU A 207 10.78 11.34 0.30
N SER A 208 9.99 12.03 -0.53
CA SER A 208 9.91 11.80 -1.97
C SER A 208 11.26 11.93 -2.70
N GLN A 209 12.19 12.71 -2.14
CA GLN A 209 13.54 12.91 -2.69
C GLN A 209 14.54 11.81 -2.30
N GLY A 210 14.12 10.82 -1.50
CA GLY A 210 14.95 9.69 -1.08
C GLY A 210 15.67 9.87 0.26
N ASP A 211 15.44 10.99 0.93
CA ASP A 211 15.93 11.22 2.29
C ASP A 211 15.06 10.52 3.34
N LEU A 212 15.68 10.23 4.48
CA LEU A 212 15.01 9.72 5.67
C LEU A 212 14.91 10.84 6.71
N LEU A 213 13.74 10.90 7.34
CA LEU A 213 13.40 11.90 8.32
C LEU A 213 12.91 11.19 9.57
N HIS A 214 13.51 11.48 10.72
CA HIS A 214 13.06 10.95 12.00
C HIS A 214 12.30 12.04 12.73
N TYR A 215 11.18 11.67 13.33
CA TYR A 215 10.36 12.53 14.17
C TYR A 215 10.35 11.96 15.58
N ASN A 216 10.86 12.72 16.55
CA ASN A 216 10.77 12.33 17.95
C ASN A 216 9.38 12.68 18.48
N ILE A 217 8.66 11.69 19.01
CA ILE A 217 7.27 11.83 19.46
C ILE A 217 7.19 12.70 20.72
N GLN A 218 8.17 12.60 21.63
CA GLN A 218 8.14 13.31 22.91
C GLN A 218 8.52 14.79 22.78
N SER A 219 9.56 15.08 22.00
CA SER A 219 10.04 16.46 21.78
C SER A 219 9.41 17.14 20.58
N GLU A 220 8.56 16.44 19.82
CA GLU A 220 7.89 16.91 18.61
C GLU A 220 8.85 17.54 17.59
N SER A 221 10.05 16.97 17.47
CA SER A 221 11.15 17.55 16.68
C SER A 221 11.63 16.61 15.60
N PHE A 222 12.06 17.18 14.49
CA PHE A 222 12.59 16.43 13.36
C PHE A 222 14.12 16.43 13.34
N ARG A 223 14.69 15.29 12.92
CA ARG A 223 16.08 15.19 12.49
C ARG A 223 16.16 14.51 11.13
N ARG A 224 16.98 15.06 10.23
CA ARG A 224 17.23 14.49 8.90
C ARG A 224 18.45 13.58 8.95
N THR A 225 18.32 12.42 8.31
CA THR A 225 19.44 11.52 8.05
C THR A 225 19.62 11.40 6.55
N THR A 226 20.76 11.83 6.02
CA THR A 226 20.99 11.85 4.56
C THR A 226 21.38 10.47 4.02
N ARG A 227 20.88 10.18 2.81
CA ARG A 227 21.25 9.13 1.83
C ARG A 227 20.55 7.78 1.93
N LEU A 228 19.50 7.64 1.11
CA LEU A 228 19.38 6.50 0.18
C LEU A 228 19.32 7.07 -1.24
N PHE A 229 20.43 7.05 -2.00
CA PHE A 229 20.39 7.34 -3.44
C PHE A 229 19.59 6.24 -4.13
N CYS A 230 18.28 6.42 -4.25
CA CYS A 230 17.43 5.57 -5.06
C CYS A 230 17.56 6.01 -6.53
N ASN A 231 18.74 5.86 -7.13
CA ASN A 231 18.98 6.07 -8.56
C ASN A 231 18.44 4.88 -9.40
N GLY A 232 17.18 4.53 -9.18
CA GLY A 232 16.46 3.55 -9.97
C GLY A 232 15.27 4.22 -10.64
N ARG A 233 15.10 4.04 -11.96
CA ARG A 233 13.89 4.43 -12.72
C ARG A 233 12.66 3.59 -12.36
N PHE A 234 12.56 3.13 -11.11
CA PHE A 234 11.40 2.39 -10.63
C PHE A 234 10.47 3.41 -9.98
N GLY A 235 9.26 3.54 -10.52
CA GLY A 235 8.20 4.26 -9.82
C GLY A 235 8.03 3.65 -8.42
N SER A 236 8.02 4.50 -7.39
CA SER A 236 7.79 4.19 -5.96
C SER A 236 7.80 2.69 -5.60
N PRO A 237 8.94 2.11 -5.19
CA PRO A 237 8.97 0.70 -4.78
C PRO A 237 8.02 0.48 -3.60
N PHE A 238 7.17 -0.53 -3.70
CA PHE A 238 6.40 -1.05 -2.58
C PHE A 238 7.32 -1.95 -1.76
N LEU A 239 7.56 -1.58 -0.51
CA LEU A 239 8.43 -2.33 0.39
C LEU A 239 7.57 -3.33 1.19
N TYR A 240 8.05 -4.55 1.31
CA TYR A 240 7.45 -5.62 2.10
C TYR A 240 8.55 -6.22 2.98
N PHE A 241 8.31 -6.31 4.29
CA PHE A 241 9.38 -6.59 5.27
C PHE A 241 9.23 -7.91 6.03
N ASP A 242 8.15 -8.67 5.86
CA ASP A 242 7.85 -9.73 6.84
C ASP A 242 8.71 -10.99 6.73
N ASN A 243 9.10 -11.44 5.53
CA ASN A 243 9.76 -12.74 5.36
C ASN A 243 10.70 -12.78 4.14
N LEU A 244 11.62 -13.76 4.16
CA LEU A 244 12.70 -13.98 3.19
C LEU A 244 12.51 -15.31 2.47
N PHE A 245 12.47 -15.30 1.13
CA PHE A 245 12.38 -16.49 0.28
C PHE A 245 13.35 -16.41 -0.89
N SER A 246 13.86 -17.56 -1.36
CA SER A 246 14.68 -17.59 -2.57
C SER A 246 13.78 -17.53 -3.79
N LEU A 247 14.06 -16.62 -4.72
CA LEU A 247 13.35 -16.57 -6.00
C LEU A 247 13.83 -17.65 -6.98
N GLY A 248 14.82 -18.46 -6.57
CA GLY A 248 15.52 -19.42 -7.43
C GLY A 248 16.48 -18.73 -8.40
N SER A 249 17.52 -19.43 -8.81
CA SER A 249 18.34 -19.04 -9.96
C SER A 249 17.70 -19.60 -11.22
N SER A 250 17.33 -18.73 -12.16
CA SER A 250 17.04 -19.14 -13.55
C SER A 250 18.26 -19.74 -14.22
#